data_AF-A0A815MUR9-F1
#
_entry.id   AF-A0A815MUR9-F1
#
_cell.length_a   1.000
_cell.length_b   1.000
_cell.length_c   1.000
_cell.angle_alpha   90.00
_cell.angle_beta   90.00
_cell.angle_gamma   90.00
#
_symmetry.space_group_name_H-M   'P 1'
#
loop_
_entity.id
_entity.type
_entity.pdbx_description
1 polymer ?
#
loop_
_entity_poly.entity_id
_entity_poly.type
_entity_poly.pdbx_seq_one_letter_code
_entity_poly.pdbx_strand_id
1 'polypeptide(L)'
;MLWPTPDQLNATLAQAIGNLSTLDPKTCQWPDLNYSTRGPENWDPVLHMFRISTMTAALTVPGGRENDTVLLWAVHCALRVWIEQDWQNPNWWWNYIQDPLIATGIMLMLGVERMSSEEINAIITMSYRANWWIKDWGGGANLVWELQVQLYRGLATSNYSAVAQGFEVMWNTVQIQNLSTWGVQTDWSYHFHGPQILTGAYGDAWATNILHFHLATRGTQYALSQDRIDIFGRFLTEGDAWFTMGSVWTWGILGRVIDRGVHVWYTHLFPSDQLRALAMDVSSAYTALALLDYADRLEHRHEARPLVGNRHFYTSDFQVHRRGNWTAALKMHSFRTIATECDNNENLNGEHIGDGVLNLYTRDAQYGSGEEYENIFALLDWKTINGITVEADTPLVRCNRGKLAMLNTTFVGGVSDGHYGTAIMDTAAHNLMAKRTWHFYDDFIIALANGIEDNTTALLQTTVASRLLPPADTAAVCIVIVYTIAGKFLFALLEKHREKLNCQEAYSKHMTEVTKVTPKLLAYIQYNVTSAILIFSTKKDNTKVADVIIGSMLHNYRVFVISTGSKYRHYEIVVQLLLNEHMQIHFFLQ
;
A
#
# COMPACT_ATOMS: atom_id res chain seq x y z
N MET A 1 -17.61 -8.42 -3.52
CA MET A 1 -18.63 -9.25 -4.20
C MET A 1 -19.42 -10.01 -3.15
N LEU A 2 -20.72 -10.23 -3.37
CA LEU A 2 -21.57 -10.96 -2.41
C LEU A 2 -21.33 -12.47 -2.49
N TRP A 3 -21.17 -12.99 -3.70
CA TRP A 3 -20.82 -14.39 -3.93
C TRP A 3 -19.32 -14.61 -4.08
N PRO A 4 -18.82 -15.78 -3.63
CA PRO A 4 -17.44 -16.18 -3.88
C PRO A 4 -17.21 -16.42 -5.39
N THR A 5 -15.96 -16.31 -5.83
CA THR A 5 -15.57 -16.80 -7.15
C THR A 5 -15.68 -18.34 -7.22
N PRO A 6 -15.73 -18.94 -8.42
CA PRO A 6 -15.76 -20.40 -8.55
C PRO A 6 -14.65 -21.12 -7.76
N ASP A 7 -13.44 -20.58 -7.76
CA ASP A 7 -12.29 -21.16 -7.04
C ASP A 7 -12.43 -21.05 -5.50
N GLN A 8 -13.18 -20.05 -5.02
CA GLN A 8 -13.42 -19.83 -3.60
C GLN A 8 -14.61 -20.65 -3.07
N LEU A 9 -15.47 -21.20 -3.95
CA LEU A 9 -16.72 -21.85 -3.58
C LEU A 9 -16.53 -22.94 -2.51
N ASN A 10 -15.59 -23.87 -2.72
CA ASN A 10 -15.36 -24.97 -1.77
C ASN A 10 -14.93 -24.47 -0.38
N ALA A 11 -14.09 -23.44 -0.33
CA ALA A 11 -13.65 -22.84 0.92
C ALA A 11 -14.81 -22.14 1.64
N THR A 12 -15.63 -21.39 0.91
CA THR A 12 -16.84 -20.73 1.45
C THR A 12 -17.84 -21.76 1.99
N LEU A 13 -18.07 -22.86 1.26
CA LEU A 13 -18.96 -23.94 1.72
C LEU A 13 -18.43 -24.61 2.99
N ALA A 14 -17.13 -24.90 3.05
CA ALA A 14 -16.52 -25.47 4.26
C ALA A 14 -16.62 -24.52 5.45
N GLN A 15 -16.35 -23.22 5.25
CA GLN A 15 -16.44 -22.20 6.29
C GLN A 15 -17.87 -22.00 6.78
N ALA A 16 -18.86 -21.98 5.89
CA ALA A 16 -20.27 -21.87 6.26
C ALA A 16 -20.73 -23.04 7.16
N ILE A 17 -20.27 -24.26 6.88
CA ILE A 17 -20.58 -25.43 7.72
C ILE A 17 -19.81 -25.42 9.02
N GLY A 18 -18.56 -24.94 9.01
CA GLY A 18 -17.83 -24.65 10.24
C GLY A 18 -18.62 -23.70 11.15
N ASN A 19 -19.07 -22.56 10.61
CA ASN A 19 -19.87 -21.57 11.31
C ASN A 19 -21.20 -22.14 11.81
N LEU A 20 -21.91 -22.93 10.98
CA LEU A 20 -23.14 -23.58 11.38
C LEU A 20 -22.93 -24.54 12.56
N SER A 21 -21.86 -25.34 12.51
CA SER A 21 -21.59 -26.36 13.53
C SER A 21 -21.22 -25.80 14.90
N THR A 22 -20.76 -24.56 14.97
CA THR A 22 -20.34 -23.88 16.21
C THR A 22 -21.36 -22.87 16.72
N LEU A 23 -22.47 -22.66 16.01
CA LEU A 23 -23.57 -21.82 16.46
C LEU A 23 -24.32 -22.51 17.61
N ASP A 24 -24.55 -21.81 18.72
CA ASP A 24 -25.42 -22.33 19.78
C ASP A 24 -26.89 -22.17 19.38
N PRO A 25 -27.64 -23.28 19.16
CA PRO A 25 -29.00 -23.21 18.67
C PRO A 25 -30.01 -22.63 19.69
N LYS A 26 -29.64 -22.50 20.96
CA LYS A 26 -30.52 -21.91 21.99
C LYS A 26 -30.42 -20.39 22.04
N THR A 27 -29.20 -19.86 21.87
CA THR A 27 -28.93 -18.43 21.97
C THR A 27 -28.84 -17.75 20.61
N CYS A 28 -28.72 -18.52 19.52
CA CYS A 28 -28.43 -18.01 18.18
C CYS A 28 -27.13 -17.17 18.13
N GLN A 29 -26.20 -17.45 19.04
CA GLN A 29 -24.90 -16.78 19.13
C GLN A 29 -23.77 -17.80 19.02
N TRP A 30 -22.61 -17.33 18.57
CA TRP A 30 -21.37 -18.10 18.61
C TRP A 30 -20.66 -17.92 19.96
N PRO A 31 -20.49 -19.00 20.76
CA PRO A 31 -19.90 -18.90 22.10
C PRO A 31 -18.42 -18.51 22.13
N ASP A 32 -17.71 -18.62 21.01
CA ASP A 32 -16.30 -18.27 20.89
C ASP A 32 -16.07 -16.76 20.64
N LEU A 33 -17.13 -15.99 20.38
CA LEU A 33 -17.04 -14.54 20.18
C LEU A 33 -17.26 -13.77 21.49
N ASN A 34 -16.43 -12.77 21.78
CA ASN A 34 -16.64 -11.90 22.93
C ASN A 34 -17.48 -10.67 22.58
N TYR A 35 -18.81 -10.78 22.74
CA TYR A 35 -19.76 -9.70 22.46
C TYR A 35 -19.65 -8.47 23.38
N SER A 36 -18.79 -8.49 24.40
CA SER A 36 -18.54 -7.34 25.30
C SER A 36 -17.39 -6.43 24.84
N THR A 37 -16.63 -6.82 23.80
CA THR A 37 -15.54 -5.99 23.26
C THR A 37 -16.08 -4.68 22.66
N ARG A 38 -15.35 -3.58 22.87
CA ARG A 38 -15.75 -2.22 22.45
C ARG A 38 -14.58 -1.42 21.84
N GLY A 39 -13.48 -2.08 21.48
CA GLY A 39 -12.34 -1.40 20.89
C GLY A 39 -12.64 -0.92 19.47
N PRO A 40 -12.08 0.21 19.00
CA PRO A 40 -12.29 0.67 17.63
C PRO A 40 -11.78 -0.33 16.58
N GLU A 41 -10.67 -1.01 16.89
CA GLU A 41 -10.04 -2.04 16.05
C GLU A 41 -10.22 -3.46 16.62
N ASN A 42 -10.56 -3.59 17.91
CA ASN A 42 -10.81 -4.89 18.57
C ASN A 42 -12.30 -5.00 18.92
N TRP A 43 -13.07 -5.55 17.98
CA TRP A 43 -14.53 -5.64 18.07
C TRP A 43 -15.06 -6.96 17.48
N ASP A 44 -15.01 -8.01 18.30
CA ASP A 44 -15.50 -9.34 17.95
C ASP A 44 -16.97 -9.41 17.48
N PRO A 45 -17.92 -8.58 17.96
CA PRO A 45 -19.29 -8.60 17.46
C PRO A 45 -19.39 -8.63 15.94
N VAL A 46 -18.56 -7.89 15.19
CA VAL A 46 -18.67 -7.89 13.73
C VAL A 46 -18.43 -9.26 13.09
N LEU A 47 -17.65 -10.13 13.73
CA LEU A 47 -17.44 -11.50 13.27
C LEU A 47 -18.75 -12.29 13.22
N HIS A 48 -19.74 -11.94 14.06
CA HIS A 48 -21.10 -12.49 13.99
C HIS A 48 -21.73 -12.21 12.62
N MET A 49 -21.66 -10.96 12.14
CA MET A 49 -22.17 -10.56 10.83
C MET A 49 -21.38 -11.19 9.68
N PHE A 50 -20.06 -11.30 9.79
CA PHE A 50 -19.26 -12.01 8.78
C PHE A 50 -19.61 -13.49 8.67
N ARG A 51 -19.90 -14.16 9.80
CA ARG A 51 -20.35 -15.57 9.79
C ARG A 51 -21.72 -15.71 9.15
N ILE A 52 -22.67 -14.82 9.45
CA ILE A 52 -23.99 -14.79 8.79
C ILE A 52 -23.80 -14.60 7.28
N SER A 53 -23.04 -13.58 6.86
CA SER A 53 -22.79 -13.29 5.45
C SER A 53 -22.18 -14.50 4.70
N THR A 54 -21.22 -15.19 5.32
CA THR A 54 -20.61 -16.41 4.76
C THR A 54 -21.64 -17.54 4.59
N MET A 55 -22.48 -17.77 5.61
CA MET A 55 -23.55 -18.78 5.53
C MET A 55 -24.59 -18.42 4.46
N THR A 56 -24.97 -17.15 4.36
CA THR A 56 -25.88 -16.66 3.32
C THR A 56 -25.29 -16.79 1.92
N ALA A 57 -24.01 -16.48 1.74
CA ALA A 57 -23.33 -16.68 0.46
C ALA A 57 -23.32 -18.17 0.06
N ALA A 58 -23.02 -19.07 0.99
CA ALA A 58 -23.06 -20.51 0.76
C ALA A 58 -24.46 -21.04 0.40
N LEU A 59 -25.52 -20.46 0.97
CA LEU A 59 -26.91 -20.78 0.62
C LEU A 59 -27.29 -20.32 -0.78
N THR A 60 -26.78 -19.17 -1.22
CA THR A 60 -27.36 -18.45 -2.38
C THR A 60 -26.49 -18.53 -3.64
N VAL A 61 -25.20 -18.83 -3.50
CA VAL A 61 -24.30 -18.99 -4.63
C VAL A 61 -24.72 -20.18 -5.51
N PRO A 62 -24.67 -20.06 -6.85
CA PRO A 62 -24.91 -21.19 -7.75
C PRO A 62 -23.99 -22.38 -7.44
N GLY A 63 -24.56 -23.59 -7.37
CA GLY A 63 -23.83 -24.80 -6.95
C GLY A 63 -23.58 -24.90 -5.45
N GLY A 64 -24.14 -23.98 -4.66
CA GLY A 64 -24.08 -23.98 -3.20
C GLY A 64 -25.14 -24.87 -2.55
N ARG A 65 -25.68 -24.41 -1.42
CA ARG A 65 -26.57 -25.17 -0.52
C ARG A 65 -27.98 -24.60 -0.44
N GLU A 66 -28.57 -24.23 -1.58
CA GLU A 66 -29.87 -23.54 -1.66
C GLU A 66 -31.00 -24.18 -0.83
N ASN A 67 -31.04 -25.51 -0.78
CA ASN A 67 -32.07 -26.31 -0.11
C ASN A 67 -31.72 -26.71 1.35
N ASP A 68 -30.62 -26.21 1.91
CA ASP A 68 -30.21 -26.53 3.29
C ASP A 68 -31.04 -25.71 4.29
N THR A 69 -32.16 -26.31 4.75
CA THR A 69 -33.10 -25.65 5.66
C THR A 69 -32.51 -25.38 7.05
N VAL A 70 -31.51 -26.16 7.47
CA VAL A 70 -30.85 -25.97 8.77
C VAL A 70 -29.93 -24.76 8.70
N LEU A 71 -29.16 -24.64 7.61
CA LEU A 71 -28.32 -23.48 7.35
C LEU A 71 -29.16 -22.20 7.18
N LEU A 72 -30.29 -22.27 6.46
CA LEU A 72 -31.23 -21.15 6.34
C LEU A 72 -31.78 -20.73 7.71
N TRP A 73 -32.26 -21.68 8.52
CA TRP A 73 -32.73 -21.39 9.87
C TRP A 73 -31.65 -20.70 10.72
N ALA A 74 -30.41 -21.17 10.65
CA ALA A 74 -29.29 -20.60 11.39
C ALA A 74 -28.98 -19.16 10.98
N VAL A 75 -29.08 -18.83 9.69
CA VAL A 75 -28.95 -17.46 9.18
C VAL A 75 -29.99 -16.54 9.82
N HIS A 76 -31.29 -16.90 9.79
CA HIS A 76 -32.34 -16.08 10.40
C HIS A 76 -32.22 -15.99 11.93
N CYS A 77 -31.90 -17.13 12.58
CA CYS A 77 -31.68 -17.22 14.03
C CYS A 77 -30.62 -16.21 14.48
N ALA A 78 -29.44 -16.22 13.85
CA ALA A 78 -28.34 -15.31 14.17
C ALA A 78 -28.64 -13.86 13.76
N LEU A 79 -29.19 -13.64 12.56
CA LEU A 79 -29.53 -12.29 12.08
C LEU A 79 -30.49 -11.56 13.01
N ARG A 80 -31.50 -12.26 13.54
CA ARG A 80 -32.41 -11.71 14.54
C ARG A 80 -31.68 -11.22 15.79
N VAL A 81 -30.68 -11.95 16.28
CA VAL A 81 -29.87 -11.51 17.43
C VAL A 81 -29.15 -10.21 17.10
N TRP A 82 -28.51 -10.11 15.93
CA TRP A 82 -27.85 -8.87 15.54
C TRP A 82 -28.81 -7.68 15.51
N ILE A 83 -30.00 -7.87 14.91
CA ILE A 83 -31.05 -6.84 14.83
C ILE A 83 -31.54 -6.42 16.22
N GLU A 84 -31.78 -7.37 17.13
CA GLU A 84 -32.27 -7.10 18.48
C GLU A 84 -31.22 -6.40 19.35
N GLN A 85 -29.94 -6.75 19.21
CA GLN A 85 -28.85 -6.22 20.03
C GLN A 85 -28.28 -4.91 19.49
N ASP A 86 -28.28 -4.74 18.17
CA ASP A 86 -27.79 -3.58 17.44
C ASP A 86 -26.44 -3.06 17.95
N TRP A 87 -25.47 -3.97 18.11
CA TRP A 87 -24.15 -3.64 18.63
C TRP A 87 -23.50 -2.51 17.82
N GLN A 88 -22.92 -1.53 18.53
CA GLN A 88 -22.26 -0.37 17.93
C GLN A 88 -20.77 -0.36 18.30
N ASN A 89 -19.96 0.14 17.37
CA ASN A 89 -18.54 0.40 17.56
C ASN A 89 -18.27 1.92 17.78
N PRO A 90 -17.29 2.31 18.61
CA PRO A 90 -16.89 3.72 18.73
C PRO A 90 -16.34 4.35 17.43
N ASN A 91 -15.75 3.56 16.54
CA ASN A 91 -15.39 3.97 15.19
C ASN A 91 -16.65 3.95 14.32
N TRP A 92 -17.06 5.13 13.84
CA TRP A 92 -18.27 5.35 13.05
C TRP A 92 -18.34 4.48 11.79
N TRP A 93 -17.18 4.17 11.19
CA TRP A 93 -17.12 3.46 9.91
C TRP A 93 -17.84 2.11 9.97
N TRP A 94 -17.75 1.39 11.09
CA TRP A 94 -18.47 0.13 11.27
C TRP A 94 -19.99 0.32 11.20
N ASN A 95 -20.51 1.28 11.97
CA ASN A 95 -21.96 1.44 12.14
C ASN A 95 -22.65 2.06 10.91
N TYR A 96 -21.92 2.90 10.17
CA TYR A 96 -22.45 3.68 9.04
C TYR A 96 -22.15 3.04 7.69
N ILE A 97 -21.07 2.26 7.58
CA ILE A 97 -20.65 1.63 6.33
C ILE A 97 -20.70 0.12 6.43
N GLN A 98 -19.89 -0.50 7.30
CA GLN A 98 -19.67 -1.95 7.25
C GLN A 98 -20.90 -2.76 7.65
N ASP A 99 -21.57 -2.44 8.76
CA ASP A 99 -22.73 -3.21 9.22
C ASP A 99 -23.92 -3.05 8.25
N PRO A 100 -24.28 -1.82 7.82
CA PRO A 100 -25.27 -1.63 6.76
C PRO A 100 -24.94 -2.39 5.47
N LEU A 101 -23.66 -2.43 5.09
CA LEU A 101 -23.22 -3.12 3.88
C LEU A 101 -23.41 -4.63 3.98
N ILE A 102 -23.05 -5.25 5.11
CA ILE A 102 -23.28 -6.67 5.32
C ILE A 102 -24.78 -6.98 5.39
N ALA A 103 -25.55 -6.19 6.15
CA ALA A 103 -26.98 -6.41 6.35
C ALA A 103 -27.76 -6.30 5.02
N THR A 104 -27.51 -5.25 4.22
CA THR A 104 -28.13 -5.10 2.91
C THR A 104 -27.65 -6.14 1.91
N GLY A 105 -26.39 -6.59 2.01
CA GLY A 105 -25.87 -7.70 1.23
C GLY A 105 -26.56 -9.03 1.53
N ILE A 106 -26.80 -9.34 2.81
CA ILE A 106 -27.59 -10.51 3.24
C ILE A 106 -29.01 -10.44 2.67
N MET A 107 -29.66 -9.27 2.79
CA MET A 107 -31.01 -9.05 2.27
C MET A 107 -31.08 -9.24 0.74
N LEU A 108 -30.09 -8.71 0.01
CA LEU A 108 -30.02 -8.87 -1.44
C LEU A 108 -29.77 -10.33 -1.85
N MET A 109 -28.90 -11.06 -1.14
CA MET A 109 -28.62 -12.46 -1.44
C MET A 109 -29.80 -13.39 -1.15
N LEU A 110 -30.45 -13.23 0.01
CA LEU A 110 -31.60 -14.08 0.38
C LEU A 110 -32.83 -13.81 -0.46
N GLY A 111 -32.99 -12.58 -0.95
CA GLY A 111 -34.25 -12.10 -1.50
C GLY A 111 -35.26 -11.80 -0.39
N VAL A 112 -36.05 -10.75 -0.58
CA VAL A 112 -37.07 -10.32 0.42
C VAL A 112 -38.14 -11.39 0.65
N GLU A 113 -38.36 -12.28 -0.31
CA GLU A 113 -39.30 -13.39 -0.24
C GLU A 113 -38.90 -14.51 0.74
N ARG A 114 -37.60 -14.59 1.10
CA ARG A 114 -37.11 -15.57 2.09
C ARG A 114 -36.95 -14.95 3.49
N MET A 115 -37.33 -13.68 3.68
CA MET A 115 -37.14 -12.95 4.94
C MET A 115 -38.46 -12.55 5.59
N SER A 116 -38.44 -12.32 6.90
CA SER A 116 -39.60 -11.79 7.61
C SER A 116 -39.72 -10.27 7.40
N SER A 117 -40.94 -9.73 7.53
CA SER A 117 -41.19 -8.29 7.44
C SER A 117 -40.41 -7.50 8.50
N GLU A 118 -40.20 -8.08 9.68
CA GLU A 118 -39.42 -7.50 10.77
C GLU A 118 -37.94 -7.39 10.39
N GLU A 119 -37.36 -8.45 9.82
CA GLU A 119 -35.97 -8.45 9.35
C GLU A 119 -35.76 -7.41 8.24
N ILE A 120 -36.66 -7.39 7.24
CA ILE A 120 -36.61 -6.44 6.12
C ILE A 120 -36.67 -5.00 6.65
N ASN A 121 -37.63 -4.68 7.51
CA ASN A 121 -37.78 -3.32 8.05
C ASN A 121 -36.59 -2.90 8.92
N ALA A 122 -36.02 -3.81 9.71
CA ALA A 122 -34.84 -3.54 10.52
C ALA A 122 -33.60 -3.26 9.65
N ILE A 123 -33.36 -4.05 8.60
CA ILE A 123 -32.24 -3.85 7.68
C ILE A 123 -32.42 -2.56 6.89
N ILE A 124 -33.63 -2.25 6.42
CA ILE A 124 -33.92 -0.97 5.77
C ILE A 124 -33.62 0.18 6.75
N THR A 125 -34.05 0.09 7.99
CA THR A 125 -33.78 1.12 9.01
C THR A 125 -32.28 1.28 9.26
N MET A 126 -31.55 0.19 9.42
CA MET A 126 -30.09 0.17 9.58
C MET A 126 -29.37 0.77 8.37
N SER A 127 -29.85 0.49 7.15
CA SER A 127 -29.24 0.99 5.92
C SER A 127 -29.27 2.51 5.78
N TYR A 128 -30.21 3.19 6.45
CA TYR A 128 -30.27 4.65 6.46
C TYR A 128 -29.17 5.29 7.31
N ARG A 129 -28.38 4.50 8.06
CA ARG A 129 -27.17 4.98 8.74
C ARG A 129 -26.14 5.50 7.75
N ALA A 130 -25.96 4.85 6.61
CA ALA A 130 -25.04 5.24 5.54
C ALA A 130 -25.31 6.63 4.90
N ASN A 131 -26.29 7.38 5.42
CA ASN A 131 -26.75 8.75 5.16
C ASN A 131 -25.89 9.76 4.37
N TRP A 132 -25.35 9.36 3.22
CA TRP A 132 -24.43 10.12 2.36
C TRP A 132 -25.04 11.43 1.85
N TRP A 133 -26.37 11.54 1.83
CA TRP A 133 -27.10 12.77 1.47
C TRP A 133 -27.19 13.81 2.59
N ILE A 134 -26.91 13.42 3.85
CA ILE A 134 -26.94 14.31 5.02
C ILE A 134 -25.52 14.73 5.39
N LYS A 135 -24.58 13.78 5.35
CA LYS A 135 -23.20 14.00 5.75
C LYS A 135 -22.28 13.47 4.68
N ASP A 136 -21.47 14.36 4.13
CA ASP A 136 -20.34 13.96 3.33
C ASP A 136 -19.26 13.39 4.25
N TRP A 137 -19.14 12.06 4.27
CA TRP A 137 -18.13 11.30 5.02
C TRP A 137 -16.79 11.20 4.31
N GLY A 138 -16.60 12.04 3.31
CA GLY A 138 -15.30 12.27 2.77
C GLY A 138 -15.18 11.93 1.29
N GLY A 139 -16.29 11.88 0.55
CA GLY A 139 -16.31 11.40 -0.83
C GLY A 139 -15.60 10.04 -1.02
N GLY A 140 -14.99 9.87 -2.20
CA GLY A 140 -14.09 8.76 -2.51
C GLY A 140 -14.62 7.38 -2.12
N ALA A 141 -13.77 6.57 -1.48
CA ALA A 141 -14.12 5.19 -1.09
C ALA A 141 -15.28 5.12 -0.08
N ASN A 142 -15.32 6.03 0.90
CA ASN A 142 -16.41 6.05 1.91
C ASN A 142 -17.77 6.25 1.23
N LEU A 143 -17.87 7.26 0.36
CA LEU A 143 -19.09 7.53 -0.39
C LEU A 143 -19.49 6.34 -1.26
N VAL A 144 -18.53 5.71 -1.96
CA VAL A 144 -18.83 4.57 -2.82
C VAL A 144 -19.35 3.36 -2.02
N TRP A 145 -18.85 3.12 -0.82
CA TRP A 145 -19.40 2.08 0.06
C TRP A 145 -20.79 2.42 0.60
N GLU A 146 -21.06 3.67 0.96
CA GLU A 146 -22.40 4.12 1.37
C GLU A 146 -23.41 4.01 0.21
N LEU A 147 -22.99 4.33 -1.01
CA LEU A 147 -23.80 4.13 -2.21
C LEU A 147 -24.02 2.65 -2.48
N GLN A 148 -23.04 1.78 -2.22
CA GLN A 148 -23.21 0.33 -2.31
C GLN A 148 -24.30 -0.18 -1.36
N VAL A 149 -24.37 0.34 -0.12
CA VAL A 149 -25.49 0.04 0.82
C VAL A 149 -26.84 0.42 0.20
N GLN A 150 -26.93 1.61 -0.40
CA GLN A 150 -28.16 2.06 -1.08
C GLN A 150 -28.50 1.19 -2.29
N LEU A 151 -27.51 0.83 -3.11
CA LEU A 151 -27.71 -0.02 -4.28
C LEU A 151 -28.23 -1.40 -3.85
N TYR A 152 -27.63 -2.02 -2.83
CA TYR A 152 -28.07 -3.32 -2.33
C TYR A 152 -29.50 -3.27 -1.77
N ARG A 153 -29.82 -2.26 -0.95
CA ARG A 153 -31.20 -2.03 -0.50
C ARG A 153 -32.15 -1.84 -1.68
N GLY A 154 -31.80 -0.96 -2.62
CA GLY A 154 -32.65 -0.58 -3.75
C GLY A 154 -32.95 -1.76 -4.66
N LEU A 155 -31.94 -2.57 -4.97
CA LEU A 155 -32.10 -3.80 -5.74
C LEU A 155 -32.97 -4.82 -5.01
N ALA A 156 -32.71 -5.09 -3.74
CA ALA A 156 -33.48 -6.07 -2.96
C ALA A 156 -34.97 -5.69 -2.82
N THR A 157 -35.25 -4.39 -2.73
CA THR A 157 -36.62 -3.86 -2.53
C THR A 157 -37.30 -3.37 -3.81
N SER A 158 -36.67 -3.57 -4.98
CA SER A 158 -37.15 -3.04 -6.26
C SER A 158 -37.39 -1.52 -6.29
N ASN A 159 -36.64 -0.76 -5.48
CA ASN A 159 -36.67 0.70 -5.48
C ASN A 159 -35.71 1.27 -6.54
N TYR A 160 -36.13 1.25 -7.80
CA TYR A 160 -35.30 1.63 -8.94
C TYR A 160 -34.91 3.13 -8.96
N SER A 161 -35.67 4.01 -8.30
CA SER A 161 -35.27 5.40 -8.12
C SER A 161 -34.04 5.53 -7.23
N ALA A 162 -33.97 4.76 -6.14
CA ALA A 162 -32.78 4.71 -5.30
C ALA A 162 -31.57 4.09 -6.03
N VAL A 163 -31.81 3.09 -6.89
CA VAL A 163 -30.75 2.49 -7.73
C VAL A 163 -30.19 3.50 -8.73
N ALA A 164 -31.07 4.21 -9.45
CA ALA A 164 -30.67 5.24 -10.41
C ALA A 164 -29.82 6.34 -9.75
N GLN A 165 -30.29 6.87 -8.62
CA GLN A 165 -29.57 7.88 -7.86
C GLN A 165 -28.21 7.35 -7.35
N GLY A 166 -28.17 6.11 -6.88
CA GLY A 166 -26.94 5.49 -6.37
C GLY A 166 -25.84 5.44 -7.44
N PHE A 167 -26.19 4.99 -8.64
CA PHE A 167 -25.25 4.95 -9.77
C PHE A 167 -24.88 6.34 -10.27
N GLU A 168 -25.83 7.26 -10.39
CA GLU A 168 -25.55 8.66 -10.80
C GLU A 168 -24.47 9.29 -9.91
N VAL A 169 -24.62 9.19 -8.58
CA VAL A 169 -23.65 9.75 -7.64
C VAL A 169 -22.32 8.98 -7.67
N MET A 170 -22.35 7.65 -7.79
CA MET A 170 -21.15 6.83 -7.89
C MET A 170 -20.31 7.19 -9.12
N TRP A 171 -20.95 7.36 -10.28
CA TRP A 171 -20.30 7.70 -11.54
C TRP A 171 -19.74 9.12 -11.54
N ASN A 172 -20.33 10.04 -10.77
CA ASN A 172 -19.75 11.36 -10.53
C ASN A 172 -18.44 11.32 -9.72
N THR A 173 -18.06 10.19 -9.12
CA THR A 173 -16.73 10.05 -8.50
C THR A 173 -15.63 9.75 -9.53
N VAL A 174 -15.99 9.29 -10.74
CA VAL A 174 -15.05 8.90 -11.80
C VAL A 174 -14.67 10.13 -12.64
N GLN A 175 -13.93 11.06 -12.04
CA GLN A 175 -13.42 12.27 -12.71
C GLN A 175 -12.08 12.67 -12.15
N ILE A 176 -11.35 13.44 -12.96
CA ILE A 176 -10.23 14.23 -12.48
C ILE A 176 -10.75 15.32 -11.55
N GLN A 177 -10.19 15.32 -10.35
CA GLN A 177 -10.52 16.20 -9.23
C GLN A 177 -9.51 17.35 -9.16
N ASN A 178 -9.88 18.40 -8.40
CA ASN A 178 -8.95 19.46 -8.05
C ASN A 178 -8.02 19.00 -6.91
N LEU A 179 -6.84 19.60 -6.79
CA LEU A 179 -5.86 19.29 -5.74
C LEU A 179 -6.40 19.36 -4.30
N SER A 180 -7.44 20.16 -4.08
CA SER A 180 -8.09 20.32 -2.78
C SER A 180 -9.21 19.32 -2.52
N THR A 181 -9.56 18.46 -3.49
CA THR A 181 -10.64 17.47 -3.39
C THR A 181 -10.11 16.05 -3.50
N TRP A 182 -10.72 15.15 -2.74
CA TRP A 182 -10.36 13.73 -2.77
C TRP A 182 -10.75 13.08 -4.09
N GLY A 183 -10.00 12.05 -4.48
CA GLY A 183 -10.20 11.28 -5.70
C GLY A 183 -9.02 11.34 -6.65
N VAL A 184 -9.29 11.05 -7.92
CA VAL A 184 -8.29 10.99 -9.00
C VAL A 184 -7.75 12.39 -9.29
N GLN A 185 -6.44 12.57 -9.19
CA GLN A 185 -5.76 13.83 -9.45
C GLN A 185 -5.36 13.98 -10.91
N THR A 186 -4.95 15.19 -11.29
CA THR A 186 -4.55 15.51 -12.68
C THR A 186 -3.33 14.73 -13.19
N ASP A 187 -2.53 14.16 -12.30
CA ASP A 187 -1.39 13.28 -12.63
C ASP A 187 -1.71 11.78 -12.53
N TRP A 188 -2.99 11.43 -12.33
CA TRP A 188 -3.54 10.08 -12.15
C TRP A 188 -3.22 9.39 -10.84
N SER A 189 -2.66 10.10 -9.85
CA SER A 189 -2.63 9.62 -8.47
C SER A 189 -4.03 9.71 -7.83
N TYR A 190 -4.26 9.00 -6.72
CA TYR A 190 -5.50 9.08 -5.95
C TYR A 190 -5.24 9.67 -4.57
N HIS A 191 -5.97 10.73 -4.22
CA HIS A 191 -5.86 11.38 -2.92
C HIS A 191 -7.07 11.10 -2.03
N PHE A 192 -6.82 10.89 -0.74
CA PHE A 192 -7.86 10.74 0.26
C PHE A 192 -7.40 11.32 1.61
N HIS A 193 -8.32 11.60 2.54
CA HIS A 193 -7.97 12.21 3.86
C HIS A 193 -7.16 13.52 3.79
N GLY A 194 -7.31 14.24 2.69
CA GLY A 194 -6.64 15.48 2.35
C GLY A 194 -5.83 15.29 1.07
N PRO A 195 -4.83 16.13 0.82
CA PRO A 195 -3.88 15.93 -0.27
C PRO A 195 -2.84 14.86 0.11
N GLN A 196 -3.29 13.66 0.46
CA GLN A 196 -2.45 12.51 0.80
C GLN A 196 -2.62 11.46 -0.29
N ILE A 197 -1.52 11.04 -0.91
CA ILE A 197 -1.56 9.91 -1.84
C ILE A 197 -1.93 8.62 -1.10
N LEU A 198 -3.09 8.07 -1.44
CA LEU A 198 -3.66 6.85 -0.83
C LEU A 198 -4.17 5.88 -1.90
N THR A 199 -3.50 5.89 -3.06
CA THR A 199 -3.79 5.00 -4.19
C THR A 199 -3.86 3.53 -3.78
N GLY A 200 -2.89 3.03 -2.99
CA GLY A 200 -2.81 1.61 -2.62
C GLY A 200 -3.68 1.23 -1.42
N ALA A 201 -4.53 2.15 -0.96
CA ALA A 201 -5.45 1.92 0.16
C ALA A 201 -6.87 2.32 -0.24
N TYR A 202 -7.24 3.59 -0.03
CA TYR A 202 -8.58 4.08 -0.36
C TYR A 202 -8.82 4.17 -1.86
N GLY A 203 -7.78 4.46 -2.66
CA GLY A 203 -7.87 4.43 -4.12
C GLY A 203 -8.17 3.03 -4.66
N ASP A 204 -7.50 2.00 -4.13
CA ASP A 204 -7.69 0.60 -4.49
C ASP A 204 -9.11 0.11 -4.14
N ALA A 205 -9.60 0.45 -2.93
CA ALA A 205 -10.98 0.20 -2.53
C ALA A 205 -11.98 0.86 -3.49
N TRP A 206 -11.78 2.15 -3.79
CA TRP A 206 -12.62 2.89 -4.73
C TRP A 206 -12.60 2.25 -6.13
N ALA A 207 -11.41 1.97 -6.66
CA ALA A 207 -11.22 1.37 -7.99
C ALA A 207 -11.88 -0.01 -8.09
N THR A 208 -11.75 -0.83 -7.05
CA THR A 208 -12.38 -2.15 -6.97
C THR A 208 -13.90 -2.04 -7.05
N ASN A 209 -14.50 -1.08 -6.33
CA ASN A 209 -15.93 -0.85 -6.38
C ASN A 209 -16.40 -0.34 -7.75
N ILE A 210 -15.71 0.65 -8.34
CA ILE A 210 -16.05 1.20 -9.66
C ILE A 210 -15.98 0.11 -10.73
N LEU A 211 -14.90 -0.69 -10.72
CA LEU A 211 -14.72 -1.77 -11.68
C LEU A 211 -15.81 -2.84 -11.56
N HIS A 212 -16.13 -3.25 -10.32
CA HIS A 212 -17.18 -4.23 -10.08
C HIS A 212 -18.55 -3.74 -10.57
N PHE A 213 -18.92 -2.51 -10.24
CA PHE A 213 -20.21 -1.95 -10.63
C PHE A 213 -20.29 -1.58 -12.11
N HIS A 214 -19.18 -1.22 -12.75
CA HIS A 214 -19.13 -1.06 -14.21
C HIS A 214 -19.56 -2.36 -14.89
N LEU A 215 -18.97 -3.48 -14.49
CA LEU A 215 -19.32 -4.79 -15.04
C LEU A 215 -20.75 -5.20 -14.71
N ALA A 216 -21.22 -4.92 -13.50
CA ALA A 216 -22.59 -5.26 -13.09
C ALA A 216 -23.67 -4.46 -13.84
N THR A 217 -23.34 -3.25 -14.31
CA THR A 217 -24.29 -2.36 -15.00
C THR A 217 -24.20 -2.43 -16.52
N ARG A 218 -23.22 -3.16 -17.07
CA ARG A 218 -23.01 -3.29 -18.51
C ARG A 218 -24.28 -3.78 -19.22
N GLY A 219 -24.69 -3.07 -20.29
CA GLY A 219 -25.89 -3.39 -21.05
C GLY A 219 -27.21 -2.97 -20.40
N THR A 220 -27.17 -2.27 -19.26
CA THR A 220 -28.35 -1.73 -18.58
C THR A 220 -28.43 -0.21 -18.74
N GLN A 221 -29.57 0.39 -18.35
CA GLN A 221 -29.72 1.85 -18.30
C GLN A 221 -28.83 2.55 -17.26
N TYR A 222 -28.17 1.79 -16.37
CA TYR A 222 -27.30 2.30 -15.32
C TYR A 222 -25.81 2.28 -15.68
N ALA A 223 -25.49 1.89 -16.92
CA ALA A 223 -24.11 1.74 -17.38
C ALA A 223 -23.31 3.05 -17.24
N LEU A 224 -22.03 2.90 -16.90
CA LEU A 224 -21.08 4.01 -16.87
C LEU A 224 -20.92 4.60 -18.28
N SER A 225 -20.86 5.93 -18.38
CA SER A 225 -20.70 6.60 -19.67
C SER A 225 -19.28 6.44 -20.23
N GLN A 226 -19.14 6.49 -21.56
CA GLN A 226 -17.87 6.22 -22.23
C GLN A 226 -16.72 7.15 -21.80
N ASP A 227 -17.01 8.43 -21.58
CA ASP A 227 -16.04 9.41 -21.10
C ASP A 227 -15.47 9.03 -19.72
N ARG A 228 -16.32 8.47 -18.85
CA ARG A 228 -15.94 8.01 -17.50
C ARG A 228 -15.17 6.69 -17.57
N ILE A 229 -15.57 5.76 -18.45
CA ILE A 229 -14.83 4.53 -18.73
C ILE A 229 -13.40 4.85 -19.17
N ASP A 230 -13.24 5.82 -20.07
CA ASP A 230 -11.92 6.22 -20.57
C ASP A 230 -11.07 6.91 -19.49
N ILE A 231 -11.67 7.75 -18.65
CA ILE A 231 -10.99 8.33 -17.47
C ILE A 231 -10.51 7.21 -16.53
N PHE A 232 -11.37 6.23 -16.25
CA PHE A 232 -11.05 5.14 -15.32
C PHE A 232 -9.96 4.22 -15.88
N GLY A 233 -10.03 3.85 -17.16
CA GLY A 233 -8.99 3.07 -17.82
C GLY A 233 -7.62 3.79 -17.81
N ARG A 234 -7.61 5.12 -17.99
CA ARG A 234 -6.39 5.92 -17.84
C ARG A 234 -5.92 5.99 -16.40
N PHE A 235 -6.79 6.17 -15.42
CA PHE A 235 -6.41 6.12 -14.00
C PHE A 235 -5.67 4.81 -13.66
N LEU A 236 -6.20 3.66 -14.07
CA LEU A 236 -5.58 2.36 -13.82
C LEU A 236 -4.22 2.20 -14.52
N THR A 237 -4.09 2.67 -15.77
CA THR A 237 -2.87 2.46 -16.58
C THR A 237 -1.81 3.54 -16.40
N GLU A 238 -2.22 4.76 -16.07
CA GLU A 238 -1.35 5.92 -15.87
C GLU A 238 -1.07 6.21 -14.38
N GLY A 239 -1.90 5.72 -13.48
CA GLY A 239 -1.72 5.75 -12.02
C GLY A 239 -1.31 4.38 -11.49
N ASP A 240 -2.29 3.54 -11.17
CA ASP A 240 -2.13 2.28 -10.42
C ASP A 240 -1.02 1.36 -10.94
N ALA A 241 -0.95 1.18 -12.27
CA ALA A 241 0.09 0.36 -12.90
C ALA A 241 1.53 0.84 -12.62
N TRP A 242 1.74 2.14 -12.37
CA TRP A 242 3.05 2.67 -12.02
C TRP A 242 3.43 2.38 -10.57
N PHE A 243 2.45 2.30 -9.68
CA PHE A 243 2.68 2.09 -8.26
C PHE A 243 2.79 0.62 -7.83
N THR A 244 2.48 -0.32 -8.71
CA THR A 244 2.49 -1.77 -8.45
C THR A 244 3.80 -2.44 -8.87
N MET A 245 4.30 -3.37 -8.05
CA MET A 245 5.44 -4.26 -8.33
C MET A 245 4.88 -5.68 -8.39
N GLY A 246 4.60 -6.15 -9.62
CA GLY A 246 3.67 -7.27 -9.82
C GLY A 246 2.33 -6.96 -9.15
N SER A 247 1.92 -7.77 -8.17
CA SER A 247 0.64 -7.62 -7.46
C SER A 247 0.70 -6.75 -6.20
N VAL A 248 1.87 -6.22 -5.81
CA VAL A 248 2.06 -5.49 -4.55
C VAL A 248 2.25 -4.00 -4.78
N TRP A 249 1.55 -3.17 -4.02
CA TRP A 249 1.69 -1.72 -4.01
C TRP A 249 3.04 -1.30 -3.42
N THR A 250 3.65 -0.26 -3.97
CA THR A 250 4.76 0.40 -3.28
C THR A 250 4.29 0.98 -1.96
N TRP A 251 4.99 0.70 -0.86
CA TRP A 251 4.41 0.94 0.46
C TRP A 251 4.22 2.42 0.83
N GLY A 252 4.87 3.34 0.10
CA GLY A 252 4.70 4.78 0.31
C GLY A 252 3.26 5.29 0.05
N ILE A 253 2.40 4.52 -0.62
CA ILE A 253 1.03 4.96 -0.97
C ILE A 253 -0.07 4.25 -0.18
N LEU A 254 0.30 3.48 0.85
CA LEU A 254 -0.62 2.70 1.69
C LEU A 254 -1.22 3.51 2.85
N GLY A 255 -0.67 4.69 3.14
CA GLY A 255 -1.05 5.47 4.33
C GLY A 255 -0.84 4.68 5.61
N ARG A 256 -1.80 4.78 6.54
CA ARG A 256 -1.69 4.08 7.83
C ARG A 256 -1.85 2.57 7.76
N VAL A 257 -2.34 2.01 6.65
CA VAL A 257 -2.54 0.56 6.46
C VAL A 257 -1.21 -0.21 6.48
N ILE A 258 -0.09 0.50 6.32
CA ILE A 258 1.26 -0.05 6.27
C ILE A 258 1.61 -0.96 7.46
N ASP A 259 1.05 -0.76 8.65
CA ASP A 259 1.40 -1.54 9.86
C ASP A 259 0.41 -2.66 10.22
N ARG A 260 -0.54 -3.00 9.33
CA ARG A 260 -1.50 -4.10 9.56
C ARG A 260 -0.90 -5.51 9.51
N GLY A 261 0.37 -5.66 9.11
CA GLY A 261 1.16 -6.87 9.31
C GLY A 261 0.75 -8.13 8.52
N VAL A 262 -0.16 -8.01 7.55
CA VAL A 262 -0.57 -9.13 6.68
C VAL A 262 -0.43 -8.72 5.21
N HIS A 263 0.25 -9.56 4.42
CA HIS A 263 0.59 -9.32 3.01
C HIS A 263 -0.61 -8.86 2.14
N VAL A 264 -1.82 -9.37 2.41
CA VAL A 264 -3.06 -8.99 1.70
C VAL A 264 -3.34 -7.48 1.74
N TRP A 265 -2.90 -6.78 2.78
CA TRP A 265 -3.08 -5.32 2.89
C TRP A 265 -2.12 -4.51 2.00
N TYR A 266 -1.19 -5.19 1.34
CA TYR A 266 -0.20 -4.60 0.44
C TYR A 266 -0.44 -5.00 -1.02
N THR A 267 -1.38 -5.91 -1.30
CA THR A 267 -1.76 -6.35 -2.64
C THR A 267 -2.99 -5.61 -3.16
N HIS A 268 -3.11 -5.45 -4.48
CA HIS A 268 -4.32 -4.89 -5.10
C HIS A 268 -5.57 -5.74 -4.81
N LEU A 269 -6.74 -5.10 -4.78
CA LEU A 269 -8.02 -5.77 -4.49
C LEU A 269 -8.84 -6.13 -5.73
N PHE A 270 -8.62 -5.46 -6.86
CA PHE A 270 -9.41 -5.70 -8.08
C PHE A 270 -8.93 -6.94 -8.87
N PRO A 271 -9.83 -7.81 -9.37
CA PRO A 271 -9.44 -8.98 -10.15
C PRO A 271 -8.95 -8.65 -11.56
N SER A 272 -7.90 -9.33 -12.02
CA SER A 272 -7.34 -9.16 -13.36
C SER A 272 -8.33 -9.40 -14.50
N ASP A 273 -9.26 -10.34 -14.36
CA ASP A 273 -10.30 -10.57 -15.37
C ASP A 273 -11.24 -9.36 -15.54
N GLN A 274 -11.46 -8.59 -14.48
CA GLN A 274 -12.26 -7.39 -14.57
C GLN A 274 -11.51 -6.27 -15.32
N LEU A 275 -10.19 -6.16 -15.15
CA LEU A 275 -9.35 -5.27 -15.98
C LEU A 275 -9.42 -5.64 -17.46
N ARG A 276 -9.36 -6.94 -17.77
CA ARG A 276 -9.50 -7.43 -19.15
C ARG A 276 -10.87 -7.11 -19.73
N ALA A 277 -11.93 -7.24 -18.92
CA ALA A 277 -13.27 -6.85 -19.35
C ALA A 277 -13.37 -5.33 -19.61
N LEU A 278 -12.79 -4.49 -18.74
CA LEU A 278 -12.72 -3.04 -18.96
C LEU A 278 -11.92 -2.69 -20.22
N ALA A 279 -10.85 -3.42 -20.54
CA ALA A 279 -10.06 -3.23 -21.75
C ALA A 279 -10.89 -3.38 -23.04
N MET A 280 -11.97 -4.15 -23.00
CA MET A 280 -12.90 -4.31 -24.12
C MET A 280 -13.87 -3.13 -24.28
N ASP A 281 -14.02 -2.30 -23.24
CA ASP A 281 -15.01 -1.22 -23.18
C ASP A 281 -14.36 0.18 -23.33
N VAL A 282 -13.05 0.33 -23.10
CA VAL A 282 -12.35 1.60 -23.32
C VAL A 282 -12.23 1.93 -24.82
N SER A 283 -12.32 3.21 -25.16
CA SER A 283 -12.29 3.66 -26.57
C SER A 283 -10.88 3.66 -27.17
N SER A 284 -9.86 3.87 -26.33
CA SER A 284 -8.46 3.95 -26.74
C SER A 284 -7.82 2.57 -26.82
N ALA A 285 -7.42 2.15 -28.02
CA ALA A 285 -6.68 0.90 -28.23
C ALA A 285 -5.37 0.84 -27.43
N TYR A 286 -4.73 2.00 -27.21
CA TYR A 286 -3.53 2.10 -26.37
C TYR A 286 -3.85 1.79 -24.91
N THR A 287 -4.93 2.37 -24.38
CA THR A 287 -5.38 2.13 -22.99
C THR A 287 -5.85 0.69 -22.82
N ALA A 288 -6.56 0.13 -23.81
CA ALA A 288 -6.97 -1.27 -23.81
C ALA A 288 -5.76 -2.21 -23.69
N LEU A 289 -4.74 -2.03 -24.55
CA LEU A 289 -3.53 -2.84 -24.48
C LEU A 289 -2.79 -2.68 -23.15
N ALA A 290 -2.70 -1.44 -22.63
CA ALA A 290 -2.07 -1.19 -21.34
C ALA A 290 -2.82 -1.84 -20.16
N LEU A 291 -4.15 -1.93 -20.22
CA LEU A 291 -4.96 -2.66 -19.23
C LEU A 291 -4.72 -4.17 -19.30
N LEU A 292 -4.61 -4.74 -20.50
CA LEU A 292 -4.28 -6.16 -20.69
C LEU A 292 -2.88 -6.48 -20.15
N ASP A 293 -1.88 -5.69 -20.54
CA ASP A 293 -0.52 -5.81 -20.01
C ASP A 293 -0.48 -5.64 -18.49
N TYR A 294 -1.33 -4.76 -17.94
CA TYR A 294 -1.43 -4.57 -16.49
C TYR A 294 -2.01 -5.81 -15.81
N ALA A 295 -3.14 -6.34 -16.30
CA ALA A 295 -3.75 -7.56 -15.78
C ALA A 295 -2.77 -8.75 -15.78
N ASP A 296 -1.97 -8.90 -16.84
CA ASP A 296 -0.99 -9.97 -16.94
C ASP A 296 0.18 -9.78 -15.94
N ARG A 297 0.67 -8.54 -15.72
CA ARG A 297 1.67 -8.25 -14.69
C ARG A 297 1.18 -8.55 -13.27
N LEU A 298 -0.08 -8.23 -12.97
CA LEU A 298 -0.70 -8.55 -11.68
C LEU A 298 -0.79 -10.06 -11.42
N GLU A 299 -0.90 -10.85 -12.48
CA GLU A 299 -0.89 -12.32 -12.41
C GLU A 299 0.51 -12.92 -12.50
N HIS A 300 1.56 -12.10 -12.38
CA HIS A 300 2.96 -12.55 -12.41
C HIS A 300 3.34 -13.26 -13.72
N ARG A 301 2.70 -12.89 -14.83
CA ARG A 301 2.98 -13.44 -16.16
C ARG A 301 4.21 -12.77 -16.79
N HIS A 302 5.32 -13.49 -16.89
CA HIS A 302 6.59 -12.96 -17.41
C HIS A 302 6.54 -12.60 -18.91
N GLU A 303 5.56 -13.09 -19.65
CA GLU A 303 5.29 -12.71 -21.03
C GLU A 303 4.64 -11.32 -21.17
N ALA A 304 4.09 -10.77 -20.09
CA ALA A 304 3.49 -9.45 -20.08
C ALA A 304 4.53 -8.39 -20.46
N ARG A 305 4.10 -7.33 -21.14
CA ARG A 305 5.02 -6.24 -21.46
C ARG A 305 5.45 -5.54 -20.15
N PRO A 306 6.76 -5.33 -19.92
CA PRO A 306 7.21 -4.60 -18.75
C PRO A 306 6.83 -3.12 -18.86
N LEU A 307 6.44 -2.51 -17.73
CA LEU A 307 6.24 -1.07 -17.66
C LEU A 307 7.58 -0.40 -17.35
N VAL A 308 8.14 0.31 -18.32
CA VAL A 308 9.46 0.94 -18.27
C VAL A 308 9.33 2.45 -18.50
N GLY A 309 10.05 3.25 -17.73
CA GLY A 309 10.11 4.69 -17.89
C GLY A 309 10.29 5.44 -16.58
N ASN A 310 10.03 6.74 -16.61
CA ASN A 310 10.03 7.60 -15.42
C ASN A 310 8.76 8.43 -15.38
N ARG A 311 8.16 8.58 -14.19
CA ARG A 311 6.96 9.39 -14.01
C ARG A 311 7.03 10.16 -12.70
N HIS A 312 6.82 11.47 -12.78
CA HIS A 312 6.67 12.34 -11.62
C HIS A 312 5.18 12.67 -11.42
N PHE A 313 4.66 12.31 -10.25
CA PHE A 313 3.30 12.62 -9.81
C PHE A 313 3.32 13.93 -9.03
N TYR A 314 3.27 15.04 -9.77
CA TYR A 314 3.47 16.39 -9.26
C TYR A 314 2.40 16.85 -8.25
N THR A 315 1.23 16.21 -8.22
CA THR A 315 0.21 16.48 -7.21
C THR A 315 0.49 15.77 -5.89
N SER A 316 1.28 14.70 -5.93
CA SER A 316 1.50 13.76 -4.84
C SER A 316 2.89 13.81 -4.21
N ASP A 317 3.79 14.63 -4.75
CA ASP A 317 5.21 14.65 -4.36
C ASP A 317 5.83 13.23 -4.41
N PHE A 318 5.54 12.51 -5.50
CA PHE A 318 5.97 11.13 -5.69
C PHE A 318 6.64 10.93 -7.05
N GLN A 319 7.68 10.11 -7.13
CA GLN A 319 8.33 9.78 -8.40
C GLN A 319 8.58 8.28 -8.51
N VAL A 320 8.21 7.71 -9.65
CA VAL A 320 8.47 6.30 -9.98
C VAL A 320 9.42 6.23 -11.16
N HIS A 321 10.44 5.38 -11.04
CA HIS A 321 11.36 5.05 -12.11
C HIS A 321 11.39 3.53 -12.30
N ARG A 322 11.05 3.04 -13.48
CA ARG A 322 10.95 1.61 -13.78
C ARG A 322 11.91 1.23 -14.89
N ARG A 323 12.57 0.10 -14.71
CA ARG A 323 13.41 -0.59 -15.69
C ARG A 323 13.04 -2.07 -15.71
N GLY A 324 13.51 -2.81 -16.71
CA GLY A 324 13.09 -4.19 -16.93
C GLY A 324 13.32 -5.10 -15.72
N ASN A 325 14.35 -4.83 -14.92
CA ASN A 325 14.79 -5.62 -13.78
C ASN A 325 14.65 -4.93 -12.41
N TRP A 326 14.38 -3.62 -12.37
CA TRP A 326 14.27 -2.88 -11.11
C TRP A 326 13.30 -1.71 -11.20
N THR A 327 12.74 -1.33 -10.06
CA THR A 327 11.89 -0.16 -9.91
C THR A 327 12.30 0.63 -8.67
N ALA A 328 12.37 1.95 -8.80
CA ALA A 328 12.48 2.87 -7.68
C ALA A 328 11.19 3.66 -7.51
N ALA A 329 10.74 3.78 -6.26
CA ALA A 329 9.59 4.59 -5.87
C ALA A 329 10.01 5.56 -4.76
N LEU A 330 10.03 6.84 -5.09
CA LEU A 330 10.45 7.92 -4.20
C LEU A 330 9.22 8.66 -3.66
N LYS A 331 9.05 8.64 -2.33
CA LYS A 331 8.04 9.43 -1.63
C LYS A 331 8.67 10.65 -0.99
N MET A 332 8.12 11.82 -1.32
CA MET A 332 8.49 13.11 -0.73
C MET A 332 7.25 13.72 -0.07
N HIS A 333 7.40 14.93 0.48
CA HIS A 333 6.29 15.74 0.93
C HIS A 333 6.64 17.23 0.81
N SER A 334 5.61 18.06 0.65
CA SER A 334 5.72 19.52 0.64
C SER A 334 4.56 20.16 1.39
N PHE A 335 4.49 21.50 1.37
CA PHE A 335 3.32 22.24 1.85
C PHE A 335 1.99 21.88 1.16
N ARG A 336 2.05 21.23 -0.01
CA ARG A 336 0.86 20.85 -0.79
C ARG A 336 0.26 19.53 -0.33
N THR A 337 1.06 18.65 0.26
CA THR A 337 0.70 17.25 0.50
C THR A 337 0.74 16.90 1.98
N ILE A 338 -0.01 15.87 2.36
CA ILE A 338 0.17 15.20 3.65
C ILE A 338 1.12 14.02 3.44
N ALA A 339 2.22 14.00 4.18
CA ALA A 339 3.23 12.94 4.10
C ALA A 339 2.66 11.57 4.50
N THR A 340 2.00 11.50 5.65
CA THR A 340 1.31 10.30 6.13
C THR A 340 0.32 10.67 7.23
N GLU A 341 -0.57 9.75 7.52
CA GLU A 341 -1.46 9.79 8.67
C GLU A 341 -1.13 8.68 9.67
N CYS A 342 -1.59 8.88 10.90
CA CYS A 342 -1.68 7.87 11.93
C CYS A 342 -3.06 8.02 12.58
N ASP A 343 -3.87 6.98 12.58
CA ASP A 343 -5.21 7.03 13.17
C ASP A 343 -5.64 5.65 13.60
N ASN A 344 -6.64 5.54 14.47
CA ASN A 344 -7.13 4.26 15.01
C ASN A 344 -6.05 3.35 15.63
N ASN A 345 -4.96 3.93 16.17
CA ASN A 345 -3.77 3.21 16.64
C ASN A 345 -2.94 2.53 15.54
N GLU A 346 -3.14 2.93 14.29
CA GLU A 346 -2.37 2.50 13.12
C GLU A 346 -1.30 3.56 12.79
N ASN A 347 -0.18 3.08 12.25
CA ASN A 347 1.00 3.81 11.79
C ASN A 347 1.58 4.80 12.81
N LEU A 348 1.70 4.35 14.06
CA LEU A 348 2.14 5.18 15.18
C LEU A 348 3.58 5.72 15.06
N ASN A 349 4.41 5.08 14.22
CA ASN A 349 5.83 5.40 14.05
C ASN A 349 6.16 5.99 12.67
N GLY A 350 5.17 6.34 11.86
CA GLY A 350 5.33 6.69 10.45
C GLY A 350 5.91 8.08 10.14
N GLU A 351 6.51 8.78 11.11
CA GLU A 351 6.95 10.18 10.97
C GLU A 351 7.72 10.44 9.67
N HIS A 352 8.77 9.66 9.42
CA HIS A 352 9.69 9.92 8.32
C HIS A 352 9.25 9.39 6.95
N ILE A 353 8.03 8.85 6.80
CA ILE A 353 7.55 8.26 5.53
C ILE A 353 7.60 9.26 4.36
N GLY A 354 7.50 10.57 4.64
CA GLY A 354 7.57 11.63 3.64
C GLY A 354 8.96 12.23 3.40
N ASP A 355 10.01 11.82 4.11
CA ASP A 355 11.29 12.54 4.15
C ASP A 355 12.25 12.22 2.99
N GLY A 356 11.70 11.90 1.82
CA GLY A 356 12.48 11.45 0.66
C GLY A 356 12.84 9.97 0.77
N VAL A 357 11.82 9.15 0.98
CA VAL A 357 11.95 7.69 1.11
C VAL A 357 12.11 7.06 -0.27
N LEU A 358 13.25 6.44 -0.56
CA LEU A 358 13.56 5.83 -1.85
C LEU A 358 13.46 4.30 -1.78
N ASN A 359 12.29 3.74 -2.10
CA ASN A 359 12.11 2.30 -2.13
C ASN A 359 12.67 1.70 -3.41
N LEU A 360 13.41 0.60 -3.27
CA LEU A 360 14.10 -0.10 -4.37
C LEU A 360 13.63 -1.55 -4.44
N TYR A 361 12.93 -1.85 -5.52
CA TYR A 361 12.45 -3.18 -5.88
C TYR A 361 13.36 -3.73 -6.97
N THR A 362 13.97 -4.88 -6.70
CA THR A 362 15.04 -5.47 -7.52
C THR A 362 14.82 -6.97 -7.78
N ARG A 363 13.95 -7.61 -6.99
CA ARG A 363 13.55 -9.00 -7.14
C ARG A 363 12.27 -9.05 -7.96
N ASP A 364 12.49 -9.17 -9.26
CA ASP A 364 11.42 -9.23 -10.25
C ASP A 364 10.45 -8.06 -10.13
N ALA A 365 10.95 -6.82 -10.21
CA ALA A 365 10.14 -5.63 -9.93
C ALA A 365 8.93 -5.45 -10.87
N GLN A 366 8.89 -6.17 -11.99
CA GLN A 366 7.78 -6.16 -12.94
C GLN A 366 6.70 -7.19 -12.60
N TYR A 367 7.09 -8.36 -12.10
CA TYR A 367 6.21 -9.53 -11.94
C TYR A 367 6.33 -10.20 -10.57
N GLY A 368 7.01 -9.62 -9.59
CA GLY A 368 7.22 -10.19 -8.26
C GLY A 368 6.15 -9.76 -7.25
N SER A 369 6.40 -10.03 -5.97
CA SER A 369 5.52 -9.67 -4.84
C SER A 369 6.10 -8.58 -3.93
N GLY A 370 7.08 -7.81 -4.40
CA GLY A 370 7.70 -6.76 -3.57
C GLY A 370 8.38 -7.30 -2.29
N GLU A 371 8.93 -8.52 -2.39
CA GLU A 371 9.54 -9.28 -1.29
C GLU A 371 10.56 -8.50 -0.46
N GLU A 372 11.17 -7.43 -0.98
CA GLU A 372 12.10 -6.55 -0.24
C GLU A 372 11.48 -5.91 1.00
N TYR A 373 10.16 -5.74 1.02
CA TYR A 373 9.44 -5.04 2.06
C TYR A 373 8.28 -5.84 2.66
N GLU A 374 8.13 -7.10 2.24
CA GLU A 374 7.07 -7.98 2.73
C GLU A 374 7.14 -8.15 4.26
N ASN A 375 6.08 -7.73 4.95
CA ASN A 375 5.92 -7.85 6.41
C ASN A 375 7.09 -7.26 7.23
N ILE A 376 7.87 -6.33 6.68
CA ILE A 376 9.05 -5.77 7.34
C ILE A 376 8.69 -4.74 8.43
N PHE A 377 7.51 -4.13 8.37
CA PHE A 377 7.18 -2.90 9.13
C PHE A 377 7.19 -3.06 10.66
N ALA A 378 6.95 -4.27 11.16
CA ALA A 378 7.09 -4.59 12.58
C ALA A 378 8.57 -4.68 13.04
N LEU A 379 9.50 -4.93 12.11
CA LEU A 379 10.93 -5.07 12.35
C LEU A 379 11.72 -3.82 11.92
N LEU A 380 11.09 -2.93 11.16
CA LEU A 380 11.70 -1.76 10.58
C LEU A 380 12.03 -0.73 11.68
N ASP A 381 13.28 -0.29 11.73
CA ASP A 381 13.61 0.91 12.48
C ASP A 381 13.21 2.14 11.64
N TRP A 382 12.15 2.80 12.08
CA TRP A 382 11.49 3.93 11.42
C TRP A 382 12.39 5.17 11.26
N LYS A 383 13.52 5.25 11.96
CA LYS A 383 14.56 6.28 11.76
C LYS A 383 15.63 5.87 10.75
N THR A 384 15.54 4.67 10.21
CA THR A 384 16.49 4.12 9.23
C THR A 384 15.78 3.56 8.01
N ILE A 385 14.69 4.20 7.56
CA ILE A 385 14.02 3.81 6.33
C ILE A 385 14.80 4.29 5.09
N ASN A 386 14.53 3.71 3.93
CA ASN A 386 15.37 3.90 2.75
C ASN A 386 15.50 5.37 2.35
N GLY A 387 16.73 5.83 2.19
CA GLY A 387 17.02 7.14 1.65
C GLY A 387 16.97 8.29 2.65
N ILE A 388 16.31 8.20 3.81
CA ILE A 388 16.08 9.40 4.64
C ILE A 388 17.35 9.90 5.35
N THR A 389 17.39 11.19 5.65
CA THR A 389 18.35 11.80 6.59
C THR A 389 17.60 12.23 7.84
N VAL A 390 18.08 11.85 9.02
CA VAL A 390 17.41 12.13 10.31
C VAL A 390 18.38 12.52 11.41
N GLU A 391 17.84 13.11 12.47
CA GLU A 391 18.43 13.16 13.81
C GLU A 391 18.23 11.80 14.51
N ALA A 392 19.21 10.90 14.40
CA ALA A 392 19.10 9.49 14.79
C ALA A 392 18.90 9.27 16.30
N ASP A 393 19.32 10.21 17.15
CA ASP A 393 19.13 10.18 18.60
C ASP A 393 17.89 10.96 19.08
N THR A 394 17.17 11.62 18.16
CA THR A 394 15.89 12.27 18.46
C THR A 394 14.76 11.21 18.51
N PRO A 395 13.87 11.25 19.52
CA PRO A 395 12.68 10.40 19.56
C PRO A 395 11.66 10.79 18.49
N LEU A 396 10.96 9.79 17.93
CA LEU A 396 9.86 10.04 17.00
C LEU A 396 8.75 10.89 17.65
N VAL A 397 8.10 11.70 16.84
CA VAL A 397 6.91 12.47 17.21
C VAL A 397 5.78 11.51 17.57
N ARG A 398 5.14 11.79 18.71
CA ARG A 398 3.97 11.04 19.14
C ARG A 398 2.79 11.26 18.20
N CYS A 399 2.21 10.18 17.70
CA CYS A 399 0.94 10.22 16.97
C CYS A 399 -0.20 10.78 17.83
N ASN A 400 -0.94 11.76 17.29
CA ASN A 400 -2.10 12.40 17.93
C ASN A 400 -3.39 12.30 17.08
N ARG A 401 -3.57 11.21 16.32
CA ARG A 401 -4.67 10.95 15.37
C ARG A 401 -4.76 11.96 14.21
N GLY A 402 -4.87 11.44 12.98
CA GLY A 402 -4.87 12.23 11.75
C GLY A 402 -3.46 12.40 11.16
N LYS A 403 -3.18 13.57 10.57
CA LYS A 403 -1.88 13.84 9.92
C LYS A 403 -0.76 13.96 10.95
N LEU A 404 0.40 13.35 10.67
CA LEU A 404 1.62 13.62 11.44
C LEU A 404 2.11 15.05 11.15
N ALA A 405 2.57 15.73 12.20
CA ALA A 405 3.00 17.13 12.12
C ALA A 405 4.41 17.21 11.51
N MET A 406 4.47 17.27 10.17
CA MET A 406 5.71 17.46 9.42
C MET A 406 5.96 18.94 9.14
N LEU A 407 7.24 19.33 9.03
CA LEU A 407 7.61 20.69 8.63
C LEU A 407 7.51 20.82 7.11
N ASN A 408 6.62 21.69 6.66
CA ASN A 408 6.37 21.87 5.25
C ASN A 408 7.44 22.73 4.58
N THR A 409 8.01 22.24 3.49
CA THR A 409 8.92 22.99 2.61
C THR A 409 8.23 23.34 1.29
N THR A 410 8.74 24.37 0.60
CA THR A 410 8.13 24.90 -0.64
C THR A 410 8.78 24.39 -1.92
N PHE A 411 10.05 23.99 -1.86
CA PHE A 411 10.82 23.55 -3.02
C PHE A 411 10.90 22.02 -3.09
N VAL A 412 9.82 21.41 -3.60
CA VAL A 412 9.68 19.96 -3.75
C VAL A 412 8.99 19.69 -5.08
N GLY A 413 9.46 18.70 -5.83
CA GLY A 413 8.87 18.30 -7.10
C GLY A 413 9.86 17.50 -7.94
N GLY A 414 9.65 17.50 -9.25
CA GLY A 414 10.50 16.77 -10.17
C GLY A 414 10.13 17.01 -11.62
N VAL A 415 11.02 16.54 -12.50
CA VAL A 415 10.86 16.55 -13.95
C VAL A 415 11.01 15.14 -14.48
N SER A 416 10.25 14.82 -15.52
CA SER A 416 10.33 13.55 -16.24
C SER A 416 10.09 13.81 -17.73
N ASP A 417 10.87 13.14 -18.59
CA ASP A 417 10.62 13.08 -20.04
C ASP A 417 9.88 11.78 -20.45
N GLY A 418 9.44 10.99 -19.47
CA GLY A 418 8.81 9.68 -19.66
C GLY A 418 9.81 8.52 -19.59
N HIS A 419 11.12 8.77 -19.69
CA HIS A 419 12.16 7.74 -19.68
C HIS A 419 13.18 7.94 -18.57
N TYR A 420 13.70 9.16 -18.42
CA TYR A 420 14.58 9.64 -17.37
C TYR A 420 13.88 10.72 -16.54
N GLY A 421 14.43 11.04 -15.38
CA GLY A 421 13.88 12.13 -14.59
C GLY A 421 14.78 12.56 -13.44
N THR A 422 14.37 13.65 -12.80
CA THR A 422 15.01 14.18 -11.59
C THR A 422 13.95 14.57 -10.57
N ALA A 423 14.13 14.19 -9.32
CA ALA A 423 13.33 14.63 -8.18
C ALA A 423 14.15 15.59 -7.30
N ILE A 424 13.49 16.53 -6.65
CA ILE A 424 14.10 17.51 -5.76
C ILE A 424 13.21 17.70 -4.53
N MET A 425 13.83 17.81 -3.35
CA MET A 425 13.15 18.09 -2.10
C MET A 425 14.05 18.91 -1.17
N ASP A 426 13.59 20.09 -0.76
CA ASP A 426 14.03 20.68 0.50
C ASP A 426 13.39 19.86 1.64
N THR A 427 14.20 19.27 2.51
CA THR A 427 13.76 18.49 3.67
C THR A 427 13.88 19.34 4.93
N ALA A 428 12.84 19.30 5.77
CA ALA A 428 12.86 19.84 7.11
C ALA A 428 12.20 18.83 8.05
N ALA A 429 12.92 18.40 9.10
CA ALA A 429 12.39 17.53 10.14
C ALA A 429 13.06 17.93 11.46
N HIS A 430 12.29 18.20 12.50
CA HIS A 430 12.81 18.72 13.77
C HIS A 430 13.75 19.93 13.57
N ASN A 431 15.06 19.79 13.82
CA ASN A 431 16.08 20.84 13.61
C ASN A 431 16.92 20.63 12.35
N LEU A 432 16.75 19.48 11.68
CA LEU A 432 17.43 19.12 10.46
C LEU A 432 16.79 19.84 9.26
N MET A 433 17.63 20.51 8.48
CA MET A 433 17.32 20.96 7.12
C MET A 433 18.31 20.35 6.13
N ALA A 434 17.83 20.01 4.93
CA ALA A 434 18.69 19.52 3.85
C ALA A 434 18.09 19.84 2.47
N LYS A 435 18.93 19.93 1.45
CA LYS A 435 18.54 20.01 0.03
C LYS A 435 18.85 18.69 -0.65
N ARG A 436 17.83 17.98 -1.11
CA ARG A 436 17.97 16.63 -1.62
C ARG A 436 17.58 16.55 -3.08
N THR A 437 18.32 15.79 -3.88
CA THR A 437 18.00 15.54 -5.29
C THR A 437 18.24 14.09 -5.65
N TRP A 438 17.47 13.57 -6.59
CA TRP A 438 17.62 12.22 -7.13
C TRP A 438 17.56 12.28 -8.65
N HIS A 439 18.58 11.77 -9.32
CA HIS A 439 18.65 11.70 -10.78
C HIS A 439 18.57 10.24 -11.22
N PHE A 440 17.59 9.91 -12.05
CA PHE A 440 17.26 8.54 -12.40
C PHE A 440 17.68 8.20 -13.83
N TYR A 441 18.56 7.20 -13.96
CA TYR A 441 19.11 6.69 -15.22
C TYR A 441 18.83 5.19 -15.38
N ASP A 442 19.32 4.57 -16.45
CA ASP A 442 19.00 3.17 -16.77
C ASP A 442 19.49 2.15 -15.77
N ASP A 443 20.71 2.34 -15.29
CA ASP A 443 21.38 1.36 -14.43
C ASP A 443 21.62 1.90 -13.02
N PHE A 444 21.32 3.18 -12.79
CA PHE A 444 21.68 3.84 -11.54
C PHE A 444 20.83 5.05 -11.19
N ILE A 445 20.89 5.37 -9.89
CA ILE A 445 20.34 6.60 -9.32
C ILE A 445 21.48 7.37 -8.67
N ILE A 446 21.56 8.67 -8.94
CA ILE A 446 22.40 9.59 -8.17
C ILE A 446 21.52 10.27 -7.14
N ALA A 447 21.72 10.01 -5.86
CA ALA A 447 21.07 10.70 -4.75
C ALA A 447 22.07 11.68 -4.11
N LEU A 448 21.74 12.96 -4.09
CA LEU A 448 22.56 14.03 -3.50
C LEU A 448 21.83 14.63 -2.30
N ALA A 449 22.58 14.97 -1.26
CA ALA A 449 22.10 15.76 -0.14
C ALA A 449 23.12 16.85 0.21
N ASN A 450 22.68 18.10 0.10
CA ASN A 450 23.49 19.31 0.25
C ASN A 450 22.89 20.24 1.28
N GLY A 451 23.70 21.15 1.82
CA GLY A 451 23.24 22.12 2.81
C GLY A 451 22.59 21.44 4.01
N ILE A 452 23.17 20.33 4.47
CA ILE A 452 22.67 19.62 5.65
C ILE A 452 23.04 20.42 6.89
N GLU A 453 22.02 20.95 7.55
CA GLU A 453 22.12 21.84 8.69
C GLU A 453 21.32 21.29 9.85
N ASP A 454 21.92 21.34 11.04
CA ASP A 454 21.26 21.06 12.30
C ASP A 454 21.88 21.98 13.36
N ASN A 455 21.04 22.73 14.08
CA ASN A 455 21.50 23.71 15.06
C ASN A 455 21.74 23.11 16.46
N THR A 456 21.49 21.82 16.64
CA THR A 456 21.64 21.06 17.88
C THR A 456 22.96 20.26 17.90
N THR A 457 23.01 19.21 18.73
CA THR A 457 24.10 18.23 18.84
C THR A 457 23.64 16.82 18.42
N ALA A 458 22.49 16.71 17.77
CA ALA A 458 21.93 15.44 17.33
C ALA A 458 22.89 14.70 16.37
N LEU A 459 22.84 13.37 16.43
CA LEU A 459 23.54 12.50 15.50
C LEU A 459 22.80 12.50 14.16
N LEU A 460 23.37 13.15 13.16
CA LEU A 460 22.79 13.10 11.82
C LEU A 460 23.16 11.79 11.13
N GLN A 461 22.16 11.12 10.56
CA GLN A 461 22.31 9.86 9.84
C GLN A 461 21.53 9.88 8.54
N THR A 462 22.18 9.53 7.43
CA THR A 462 21.52 9.22 6.16
C THR A 462 21.50 7.72 5.94
N THR A 463 20.33 7.14 5.72
CA THR A 463 20.18 5.72 5.42
C THR A 463 20.17 5.50 3.91
N VAL A 464 21.02 4.62 3.42
CA VAL A 464 21.12 4.30 1.99
C VAL A 464 20.12 3.21 1.61
N ALA A 465 20.04 2.15 2.40
CA ALA A 465 19.11 1.05 2.19
C ALA A 465 18.71 0.43 3.54
N SER A 466 17.48 -0.06 3.61
CA SER A 466 16.79 -0.71 4.72
C SER A 466 15.68 -1.59 4.14
N ARG A 467 16.02 -2.87 3.97
CA ARG A 467 15.15 -3.86 3.30
C ARG A 467 15.48 -5.27 3.78
N LEU A 468 14.60 -6.22 3.47
CA LEU A 468 14.87 -7.65 3.70
C LEU A 468 16.03 -8.12 2.83
N LEU A 469 16.91 -8.93 3.41
CA LEU A 469 17.88 -9.70 2.65
C LEU A 469 17.18 -10.84 1.89
N PRO A 470 17.66 -11.19 0.70
CA PRO A 470 17.23 -12.41 0.05
C PRO A 470 17.56 -13.64 0.93
N PRO A 471 16.83 -14.75 0.78
CA PRO A 471 17.21 -16.04 1.37
C PRO A 471 18.66 -16.39 1.10
N ALA A 472 19.30 -17.17 1.98
CA ALA A 472 20.75 -17.39 1.95
C ALA A 472 21.30 -17.98 0.63
N ASP A 473 20.44 -18.56 -0.23
CA ASP A 473 20.82 -19.28 -1.45
C ASP A 473 20.43 -18.57 -2.78
N THR A 474 19.99 -17.30 -2.72
CA THR A 474 19.65 -16.51 -3.93
C THR A 474 20.78 -15.55 -4.32
N ALA A 475 20.98 -15.37 -5.63
CA ALA A 475 22.01 -14.48 -6.19
C ALA A 475 21.89 -13.06 -5.58
N ALA A 476 23.01 -12.55 -5.07
CA ALA A 476 23.03 -11.26 -4.39
C ALA A 476 22.80 -10.11 -5.39
N VAL A 477 21.89 -9.19 -5.07
CA VAL A 477 21.81 -7.89 -5.75
C VAL A 477 23.00 -7.05 -5.26
N CYS A 478 23.94 -6.78 -6.14
CA CYS A 478 25.12 -5.96 -5.82
C CYS A 478 24.72 -4.47 -5.88
N ILE A 479 24.55 -3.84 -4.71
CA ILE A 479 24.44 -2.38 -4.62
C ILE A 479 25.83 -1.83 -4.36
N VAL A 480 26.41 -1.17 -5.36
CA VAL A 480 27.66 -0.43 -5.18
C VAL A 480 27.30 1.00 -4.80
N ILE A 481 27.80 1.43 -3.63
CA ILE A 481 27.62 2.78 -3.10
C ILE A 481 28.94 3.53 -3.21
N VAL A 482 28.96 4.60 -4.00
CA VAL A 482 30.06 5.56 -4.02
C VAL A 482 29.64 6.78 -3.23
N TYR A 483 30.39 7.12 -2.17
CA TYR A 483 30.15 8.33 -1.38
C TYR A 483 31.35 9.27 -1.35
N THR A 484 31.08 10.57 -1.38
CA THR A 484 32.12 11.61 -1.22
C THR A 484 31.65 12.66 -0.24
N ILE A 485 32.53 13.09 0.66
CA ILE A 485 32.34 14.24 1.52
C ILE A 485 33.24 15.34 0.96
N ALA A 486 32.67 16.50 0.62
CA ALA A 486 33.35 17.69 0.07
C ALA A 486 33.72 17.67 -1.44
N GLY A 487 32.78 17.29 -2.31
CA GLY A 487 32.54 17.81 -3.67
C GLY A 487 33.65 17.86 -4.75
N LYS A 488 34.94 17.70 -4.42
CA LYS A 488 36.06 17.98 -5.34
C LYS A 488 36.63 16.75 -6.05
N PHE A 489 36.22 15.54 -5.69
CA PHE A 489 36.94 14.31 -6.08
C PHE A 489 36.11 13.21 -6.73
N LEU A 490 34.81 13.42 -6.98
CA LEU A 490 33.93 12.37 -7.55
C LEU A 490 34.43 11.87 -8.92
N PHE A 491 34.90 12.77 -9.80
CA PHE A 491 35.29 12.42 -11.17
C PHE A 491 36.63 11.66 -11.27
N ALA A 492 37.62 12.01 -10.45
CA ALA A 492 38.96 11.40 -10.51
C ALA A 492 39.03 9.99 -9.89
N LEU A 493 38.13 9.67 -8.95
CA LEU A 493 38.10 8.36 -8.28
C LEU A 493 37.48 7.26 -9.15
N LEU A 494 36.47 7.62 -9.95
CA LEU A 494 35.74 6.72 -10.85
C LEU A 494 36.60 6.28 -12.05
N GLU A 495 37.42 7.17 -12.61
CA GLU A 495 38.38 6.80 -13.68
C GLU A 495 39.46 5.82 -13.19
N LYS A 496 39.95 5.99 -11.96
CA LYS A 496 41.11 5.25 -11.45
C LYS A 496 40.80 3.81 -11.01
N HIS A 497 39.53 3.48 -10.73
CA HIS A 497 39.11 2.17 -10.21
C HIS A 497 38.16 1.39 -11.14
N ARG A 498 38.05 1.83 -12.40
CA ARG A 498 37.22 1.29 -13.49
C ARG A 498 37.36 -0.23 -13.75
N GLU A 499 38.50 -0.83 -13.41
CA GLU A 499 38.79 -2.25 -13.68
C GLU A 499 38.56 -3.19 -12.48
N LYS A 500 38.10 -2.69 -11.32
CA LYS A 500 38.09 -3.45 -10.05
C LYS A 500 36.70 -3.69 -9.42
N LEU A 501 35.63 -3.36 -10.12
CA LEU A 501 34.25 -3.68 -9.71
C LEU A 501 33.92 -5.11 -10.17
N ASN A 502 34.31 -6.12 -9.39
CA ASN A 502 33.87 -7.50 -9.56
C ASN A 502 33.20 -7.95 -8.25
N CYS A 503 31.89 -8.25 -8.29
CA CYS A 503 31.18 -8.82 -7.15
C CYS A 503 31.46 -10.33 -7.13
N GLN A 504 32.11 -10.84 -6.08
CA GLN A 504 32.15 -12.27 -5.82
C GLN A 504 31.68 -12.58 -4.39
N GLU A 505 30.89 -13.66 -4.33
CA GLU A 505 30.09 -14.23 -3.25
C GLU A 505 30.65 -14.10 -1.83
N ALA A 506 29.78 -13.71 -0.89
CA ALA A 506 30.02 -13.84 0.54
C ALA A 506 28.91 -14.68 1.20
N TYR A 507 29.06 -16.01 1.12
CA TYR A 507 28.30 -16.93 1.96
C TYR A 507 28.91 -16.96 3.36
N SER A 508 28.15 -16.58 4.39
CA SER A 508 28.56 -16.76 5.78
C SER A 508 28.08 -18.12 6.32
N LYS A 509 28.95 -19.12 6.23
CA LYS A 509 28.83 -20.37 6.98
C LYS A 509 29.21 -20.09 8.44
N HIS A 510 28.39 -20.58 9.37
CA HIS A 510 28.57 -20.68 10.83
C HIS A 510 29.67 -19.85 11.50
N MET A 511 29.24 -18.86 12.29
CA MET A 511 30.05 -18.22 13.33
C MET A 511 30.53 -19.25 14.37
N THR A 512 31.80 -19.66 14.25
CA THR A 512 32.76 -19.86 15.35
C THR A 512 34.13 -20.08 14.73
N GLU A 513 35.13 -19.37 15.26
CA GLU A 513 36.56 -19.45 14.94
C GLU A 513 37.04 -18.76 13.65
N VAL A 514 37.68 -17.62 13.87
CA VAL A 514 38.58 -16.96 12.91
C VAL A 514 39.80 -17.85 12.69
N THR A 515 40.02 -18.32 11.46
CA THR A 515 41.37 -18.52 10.94
C THR A 515 41.43 -18.40 9.41
N LYS A 516 42.13 -17.34 8.98
CA LYS A 516 42.83 -17.11 7.69
C LYS A 516 42.04 -17.36 6.38
N VAL A 517 41.61 -16.25 5.77
CA VAL A 517 41.61 -16.09 4.31
C VAL A 517 42.29 -14.75 3.97
N THR A 518 43.20 -14.80 3.00
CA THR A 518 44.15 -13.75 2.62
C THR A 518 43.48 -12.68 1.72
N PRO A 519 43.75 -11.38 1.93
CA PRO A 519 42.97 -10.28 1.35
C PRO A 519 43.42 -9.90 -0.06
N LYS A 520 42.50 -9.41 -0.90
CA LYS A 520 42.81 -8.55 -2.06
C LYS A 520 41.60 -7.69 -2.49
N LEU A 521 41.53 -6.51 -1.86
CA LEU A 521 41.08 -5.21 -2.38
C LEU A 521 39.59 -4.99 -2.77
N LEU A 522 38.80 -4.41 -1.87
CA LEU A 522 37.69 -3.50 -2.21
C LEU A 522 38.16 -2.06 -1.93
N ALA A 523 37.99 -1.15 -2.89
CA ALA A 523 38.60 0.18 -2.85
C ALA A 523 37.94 1.10 -1.81
N TYR A 524 38.67 1.32 -0.71
CA TYR A 524 38.54 2.45 0.22
C TYR A 524 39.52 3.54 -0.23
N ILE A 525 39.09 4.79 -0.41
CA ILE A 525 40.00 5.95 -0.33
C ILE A 525 39.33 7.05 0.51
N GLN A 526 39.94 7.25 1.67
CA GLN A 526 39.61 8.20 2.74
C GLN A 526 40.58 9.39 2.64
N TYR A 527 40.07 10.61 2.72
CA TYR A 527 40.83 11.74 3.26
C TYR A 527 39.91 12.63 4.11
N ASN A 528 40.25 12.72 5.41
CA ASN A 528 39.72 13.59 6.46
C ASN A 528 38.20 13.61 6.73
N VAL A 529 37.67 12.50 7.25
CA VAL A 529 36.62 12.51 8.30
C VAL A 529 36.96 11.43 9.34
N THR A 530 36.92 11.80 10.62
CA THR A 530 37.37 10.98 11.77
C THR A 530 36.33 9.98 12.31
N SER A 531 35.18 9.80 11.65
CA SER A 531 34.32 8.62 11.85
C SER A 531 33.21 8.59 10.81
N ALA A 532 33.16 7.52 10.01
CA ALA A 532 31.95 7.05 9.36
C ALA A 532 31.59 5.75 10.06
N ILE A 533 30.47 5.72 10.79
CA ILE A 533 29.99 4.49 11.42
C ILE A 533 29.14 3.76 10.40
N LEU A 534 29.70 2.71 9.78
CA LEU A 534 28.91 1.65 9.14
C LEU A 534 28.29 0.81 10.26
N ILE A 535 27.02 1.06 10.59
CA ILE A 535 26.30 0.23 11.56
C ILE A 535 25.80 -1.01 10.83
N PHE A 536 26.55 -2.11 10.91
CA PHE A 536 26.01 -3.44 10.60
C PHE A 536 25.21 -3.93 11.81
N SER A 537 23.91 -3.69 11.82
CA SER A 537 23.01 -4.25 12.83
C SER A 537 22.58 -5.65 12.39
N THR A 538 23.27 -6.70 12.86
CA THR A 538 22.67 -8.04 12.97
C THR A 538 22.13 -8.18 14.38
N LYS A 539 20.81 -8.04 14.57
CA LYS A 539 20.18 -8.28 15.88
C LYS A 539 20.29 -9.78 16.18
N LYS A 540 21.23 -10.15 17.05
CA LYS A 540 21.28 -11.47 17.68
C LYS A 540 20.75 -11.27 19.09
N ASP A 541 19.49 -11.62 19.31
CA ASP A 541 18.78 -11.39 20.57
C ASP A 541 19.49 -12.03 21.77
N ASN A 542 19.41 -11.34 22.91
CA ASN A 542 19.27 -11.97 24.22
C ASN A 542 18.81 -11.00 25.33
N THR A 543 17.81 -10.15 25.06
CA THR A 543 17.15 -9.37 26.11
C THR A 543 15.64 -9.52 26.00
N LYS A 544 15.07 -10.21 27.00
CA LYS A 544 13.64 -10.44 27.19
C LYS A 544 12.86 -9.12 27.13
N VAL A 545 12.07 -8.96 26.07
CA VAL A 545 10.94 -8.03 25.98
C VAL A 545 9.68 -8.89 25.93
N ALA A 546 8.65 -8.44 26.64
CA ALA A 546 7.45 -9.16 27.05
C ALA A 546 6.84 -10.13 26.02
N ASP A 547 6.37 -11.28 26.53
CA ASP A 547 5.59 -12.28 25.82
C ASP A 547 4.37 -11.66 25.13
N VAL A 548 4.47 -11.46 23.82
CA VAL A 548 3.34 -11.44 22.90
C VAL A 548 3.52 -12.66 22.01
N ILE A 549 2.54 -13.56 22.09
CA ILE A 549 2.51 -14.85 21.39
C ILE A 549 2.45 -14.59 19.87
N ILE A 550 3.62 -14.52 19.22
CA ILE A 550 3.78 -14.67 17.77
C ILE A 550 4.72 -15.87 17.57
N GLY A 551 4.20 -17.06 17.91
CA GLY A 551 4.92 -18.31 17.75
C GLY A 551 4.96 -18.75 16.29
N SER A 552 6.18 -19.04 15.81
CA SER A 552 6.55 -19.89 14.65
C SER A 552 6.86 -19.30 13.27
N MET A 553 6.55 -18.04 12.91
CA MET A 553 6.79 -17.57 11.53
C MET A 553 8.08 -16.75 11.28
N LEU A 554 8.81 -16.30 12.30
CA LEU A 554 9.83 -15.25 12.14
C LEU A 554 11.30 -15.69 12.21
N HIS A 555 11.60 -17.00 12.27
CA HIS A 555 13.00 -17.46 12.46
C HIS A 555 13.94 -17.22 11.26
N ASN A 556 13.44 -16.74 10.12
CA ASN A 556 14.22 -16.66 8.86
C ASN A 556 14.39 -15.25 8.26
N TYR A 557 13.88 -14.18 8.87
CA TYR A 557 13.98 -12.83 8.28
C TYR A 557 15.22 -12.07 8.79
N ARG A 558 15.98 -11.45 7.87
CA ARG A 558 17.12 -10.57 8.19
C ARG A 558 16.90 -9.22 7.51
N VAL A 559 16.92 -8.14 8.29
CA VAL A 559 16.88 -6.76 7.79
C VAL A 559 18.32 -6.25 7.64
N PHE A 560 18.62 -5.61 6.51
CA PHE A 560 19.92 -5.02 6.24
C PHE A 560 19.81 -3.51 6.12
N VAL A 561 20.62 -2.79 6.91
CA VAL A 561 20.68 -1.33 6.95
C VAL A 561 22.10 -0.86 6.62
N ILE A 562 22.23 0.07 5.67
CA ILE A 562 23.47 0.83 5.44
C ILE A 562 23.19 2.29 5.74
N SER A 563 24.01 2.91 6.60
CA SER A 563 23.92 4.33 6.87
C SER A 563 25.28 5.01 7.02
N THR A 564 25.27 6.34 6.88
CA THR A 564 26.43 7.21 7.13
C THR A 564 26.06 8.23 8.20
N GLY A 565 26.89 8.39 9.23
CA GLY A 565 26.66 9.33 10.33
C GLY A 565 27.80 10.31 10.56
N SER A 566 27.47 11.52 11.04
CA SER A 566 28.44 12.57 11.38
C SER A 566 27.94 13.42 12.55
N LYS A 567 28.88 13.99 13.33
CA LYS A 567 28.62 14.97 14.41
C LYS A 567 28.97 16.41 14.03
N TYR A 568 29.31 16.69 12.77
CA TYR A 568 29.80 18.00 12.30
C TYR A 568 28.78 18.76 11.45
N ARG A 569 28.83 20.09 11.51
CA ARG A 569 27.90 21.02 10.83
C ARG A 569 28.36 21.32 9.38
N HIS A 570 27.42 21.22 8.44
CA HIS A 570 27.56 21.45 6.98
C HIS A 570 28.37 20.40 6.20
N TYR A 571 27.69 19.63 5.35
CA TYR A 571 28.32 18.68 4.44
C TYR A 571 27.48 18.41 3.18
N GLU A 572 28.14 17.86 2.16
CA GLU A 572 27.58 17.33 0.92
C GLU A 572 27.76 15.82 0.93
N ILE A 573 26.67 15.07 0.75
CA ILE A 573 26.67 13.63 0.53
C ILE A 573 26.24 13.38 -0.91
N VAL A 574 27.10 12.70 -1.65
CA VAL A 574 26.76 12.08 -2.93
C VAL A 574 26.63 10.58 -2.72
N VAL A 575 25.55 9.96 -3.17
CA VAL A 575 25.36 8.50 -3.19
C VAL A 575 25.03 8.10 -4.62
N GLN A 576 25.91 7.33 -5.25
CA GLN A 576 25.58 6.65 -6.51
C GLN A 576 25.18 5.21 -6.20
N LEU A 577 23.98 4.81 -6.62
CA LEU A 577 23.46 3.45 -6.49
C LEU A 577 23.53 2.77 -7.85
N LEU A 578 24.48 1.84 -8.03
CA LEU A 578 24.57 1.01 -9.23
C LEU A 578 23.76 -0.28 -9.02
N LEU A 579 22.91 -0.63 -9.99
CA LEU A 579 22.01 -1.79 -9.92
C LEU A 579 22.36 -2.89 -10.94
N ASN A 580 23.40 -2.69 -11.76
CA ASN A 580 23.93 -3.66 -12.73
C ASN A 580 25.47 -3.62 -12.79
N GLU A 581 26.09 -4.79 -13.01
CA GLU A 581 27.56 -4.98 -12.95
C GLU A 581 28.33 -4.51 -14.20
N HIS A 582 27.65 -4.11 -15.28
CA HIS A 582 28.26 -4.00 -16.63
C HIS A 582 28.47 -2.56 -17.14
N MET A 583 28.86 -1.60 -16.30
CA MET A 583 29.04 -0.21 -16.76
C MET A 583 30.51 0.22 -16.91
N GLN A 584 30.85 0.64 -18.13
CA GLN A 584 32.02 1.48 -18.42
C GLN A 584 31.54 2.89 -18.74
N ILE A 585 31.91 3.87 -17.91
CA ILE A 585 31.48 5.27 -18.06
C ILE A 585 32.60 6.08 -18.73
N HIS A 586 32.25 6.85 -19.76
CA HIS A 586 33.09 7.89 -20.36
C HIS A 586 32.36 9.23 -20.26
N PHE A 587 32.96 10.21 -19.59
CA PHE A 587 32.49 11.59 -19.63
C PHE A 587 33.44 12.43 -20.50
N PHE A 588 32.88 13.13 -21.48
CA PHE A 588 33.56 14.25 -22.12
C PHE A 588 33.11 15.53 -21.41
N LEU A 589 34.04 16.21 -20.75
CA LEU A 589 33.87 17.57 -20.25
C LEU A 589 34.39 18.54 -21.32
N GLN A 590 33.58 19.54 -21.66
CA GLN A 590 34.03 20.81 -22.25
C GLN A 590 33.95 21.90 -21.18
#